data_AF-A0A2G7FHI1-F1
#
_entry.id   AF-A0A2G7FHI1-F1
#
_cell.length_a   1.000
_cell.length_b   1.000
_cell.length_c   1.000
_cell.angle_alpha   90.00
_cell.angle_beta   90.00
_cell.angle_gamma   90.00
#
_symmetry.space_group_name_H-M   'P 1'
#
loop_
_entity.id
_entity.type
_entity.pdbx_description
1 polymer ?
#
loop_
_entity_poly.entity_id
_entity_poly.type
_entity_poly.pdbx_seq_one_letter_code
_entity_poly.pdbx_strand_id
1 'polypeptide(L)'
;MADPQKFSHSDYTVGWICALPETELVAAMAMLDEKHSVLPATDPHDTNTYALGRIGDHNVVIACLPAATTGKVSAATVAKDMIRSFPAVRFGLMVGIGGGAPYYGACEIISSRSVEGQEEDPEDSDDSEYNPENIQDIRLGDVVISLHSKTSDAVVQYDFGKSLQEKEFIRSGGKLNKPPNIVLSAVSHLKAQHELEGHKICETLSSLASKHP
;
A
#
# COMPACT_ATOMS: atom_id res chain seq x y z
N MET A 1 37.27 -7.10 16.84
CA MET A 1 36.08 -7.81 16.37
C MET A 1 34.89 -7.02 16.86
N ALA A 2 34.08 -6.46 15.96
CA ALA A 2 32.90 -5.69 16.35
C ALA A 2 31.88 -6.63 16.97
N ASP A 3 31.36 -6.26 18.13
CA ASP A 3 30.24 -6.94 18.79
C ASP A 3 29.05 -6.94 17.80
N PRO A 4 28.39 -8.08 17.52
CA PRO A 4 27.19 -8.07 16.69
C PRO A 4 26.20 -7.07 17.28
N GLN A 5 25.89 -6.02 16.51
CA GLN A 5 25.10 -4.89 16.98
C GLN A 5 23.78 -5.40 17.56
N LYS A 6 23.65 -5.32 18.88
CA LYS A 6 22.52 -5.89 19.60
C LYS A 6 21.33 -4.93 19.49
N PHE A 7 20.51 -5.12 18.47
CA PHE A 7 19.28 -4.36 18.28
C PHE A 7 18.26 -4.66 19.39
N SER A 8 17.47 -3.64 19.72
CA SER A 8 16.34 -3.67 20.64
C SER A 8 15.05 -3.31 19.91
N HIS A 9 13.88 -3.52 20.53
CA HIS A 9 12.59 -3.18 19.94
C HIS A 9 12.44 -1.70 19.58
N SER A 10 13.14 -0.81 20.31
CA SER A 10 13.10 0.64 20.07
C SER A 10 13.94 1.09 18.87
N ASP A 11 14.72 0.20 18.27
CA ASP A 11 15.55 0.53 17.10
C ASP A 11 14.79 0.42 15.78
N TYR A 12 13.59 -0.17 15.77
CA TYR A 12 12.77 -0.39 14.59
C TYR A 12 11.72 0.70 14.43
N THR A 13 11.73 1.38 13.29
CA THR A 13 10.92 2.59 13.07
C THR A 13 9.90 2.45 11.96
N VAL A 14 10.00 1.40 11.13
CA VAL A 14 9.11 1.12 10.01
C VAL A 14 8.51 -0.27 10.17
N GLY A 15 7.18 -0.36 10.13
CA GLY A 15 6.47 -1.63 10.04
C GLY A 15 6.20 -2.03 8.60
N TRP A 16 6.38 -3.30 8.26
CA TRP A 16 5.95 -3.91 7.00
C TRP A 16 4.99 -5.05 7.34
N ILE A 17 3.78 -4.99 6.80
CA ILE A 17 2.77 -6.02 6.95
C ILE A 17 2.46 -6.61 5.58
N CYS A 18 2.50 -7.93 5.49
CA CYS A 18 2.12 -8.70 4.30
C CYS A 18 1.07 -9.75 4.67
N ALA A 19 0.29 -10.20 3.70
CA ALA A 19 -0.81 -11.14 3.89
C ALA A 19 -0.44 -12.59 3.57
N LEU A 20 0.51 -12.83 2.66
CA LEU A 20 0.80 -14.17 2.13
C LEU A 20 2.20 -14.66 2.53
N PRO A 21 2.32 -15.78 3.27
CA PRO A 21 3.61 -16.25 3.76
C PRO A 21 4.48 -16.86 2.66
N GLU A 22 3.91 -17.54 1.67
CA GLU A 22 4.65 -18.26 0.63
C GLU A 22 5.16 -17.35 -0.49
N THR A 23 4.63 -16.12 -0.59
CA THR A 23 4.95 -15.17 -1.66
C THR A 23 5.43 -13.84 -1.10
N GLU A 24 4.55 -13.10 -0.43
CA GLU A 24 4.81 -11.73 0.00
C GLU A 24 5.84 -11.66 1.14
N LEU A 25 5.76 -12.54 2.13
CA LEU A 25 6.75 -12.60 3.21
C LEU A 25 8.13 -13.00 2.69
N VAL A 26 8.19 -13.98 1.79
CA VAL A 26 9.45 -14.41 1.14
C VAL A 26 10.09 -13.23 0.42
N ALA A 27 9.30 -12.48 -0.37
CA ALA A 27 9.77 -11.29 -1.07
C ALA A 27 10.24 -10.20 -0.08
N ALA A 28 9.46 -9.92 0.97
CA ALA A 28 9.82 -8.93 1.99
C ALA A 28 11.14 -9.28 2.70
N MET A 29 11.36 -10.55 3.06
CA MET A 29 12.59 -11.02 3.68
C MET A 29 13.79 -11.02 2.72
N ALA A 30 13.55 -11.19 1.41
CA ALA A 30 14.58 -11.12 0.39
C ALA A 30 15.02 -9.67 0.09
N MET A 31 14.12 -8.70 0.29
CA MET A 31 14.38 -7.26 0.11
C MET A 31 15.24 -6.64 1.22
N LEU A 32 15.50 -7.35 2.31
CA LEU A 32 16.36 -6.86 3.39
C LEU A 32 17.83 -6.78 2.94
N ASP A 33 18.46 -5.62 3.13
CA ASP A 33 19.91 -5.46 2.94
C ASP A 33 20.68 -6.20 4.03
N GLU A 34 20.14 -6.20 5.25
CA GLU A 34 20.70 -6.90 6.41
C GLU A 34 19.58 -7.57 7.21
N LYS A 35 19.77 -8.83 7.61
CA LYS A 35 18.85 -9.56 8.50
C LYS A 35 19.34 -9.44 9.94
N HIS A 36 18.46 -9.04 10.85
CA HIS A 36 18.76 -8.97 12.27
C HIS A 36 18.26 -10.21 13.01
N SER A 37 18.83 -10.47 14.18
CA SER A 37 18.36 -11.53 15.08
C SER A 37 16.91 -11.28 15.50
N VAL A 38 16.11 -12.35 15.55
CA VAL A 38 14.70 -12.27 15.98
C VAL A 38 14.62 -11.75 17.41
N LEU A 39 13.72 -10.80 17.62
CA LEU A 39 13.30 -10.35 18.95
C LEU A 39 11.88 -10.87 19.20
N PRO A 40 11.61 -11.57 20.30
CA PRO A 40 10.26 -11.99 20.64
C PRO A 40 9.38 -10.76 20.89
N ALA A 41 8.07 -10.90 20.70
CA ALA A 41 7.12 -9.87 21.09
C ALA A 41 7.33 -9.46 22.56
N THR A 42 7.38 -8.15 22.83
CA THR A 42 7.48 -7.67 24.23
C THR A 42 6.15 -7.75 24.95
N ASP A 43 5.03 -7.68 24.21
CA ASP A 43 3.70 -7.85 24.76
C ASP A 43 3.31 -9.33 24.82
N PRO A 44 2.93 -9.88 25.99
CA PRO A 44 2.53 -11.29 26.11
C PRO A 44 1.28 -11.69 25.31
N HIS A 45 0.47 -10.72 24.87
CA HIS A 45 -0.74 -10.97 24.07
C HIS A 45 -0.52 -10.78 22.57
N ASP A 46 0.69 -10.37 22.17
CA ASP A 46 1.06 -10.30 20.77
C ASP A 46 1.52 -11.69 20.31
N THR A 47 0.70 -12.28 19.43
CA THR A 47 0.94 -13.61 18.86
C THR A 47 1.62 -13.55 17.49
N ASN A 48 2.06 -12.37 17.05
CA ASN A 48 2.74 -12.25 15.77
C ASN A 48 4.14 -12.85 15.83
N THR A 49 4.57 -13.34 14.67
CA THR A 49 5.97 -13.68 14.42
C THR A 49 6.60 -12.59 13.57
N TYR A 50 7.78 -12.13 13.96
CA TYR A 50 8.49 -11.03 13.30
C TYR A 50 9.75 -11.50 12.58
N ALA A 51 9.96 -10.97 11.38
CA ALA A 51 11.27 -10.91 10.76
C ALA A 51 11.80 -9.47 10.90
N LEU A 52 13.10 -9.34 11.16
CA LEU A 52 13.73 -8.06 11.48
C LEU A 52 14.92 -7.84 10.55
N GLY A 53 15.14 -6.59 10.15
CA GLY A 53 16.29 -6.25 9.33
C GLY A 53 16.40 -4.77 9.00
N ARG A 54 17.24 -4.47 8.01
CA ARG A 54 17.48 -3.13 7.49
C ARG A 54 17.20 -3.07 5.98
N ILE A 55 16.60 -1.96 5.54
CA ILE A 55 16.50 -1.55 4.13
C ILE A 55 16.99 -0.10 4.05
N GLY A 56 18.06 0.15 3.30
CA GLY A 56 18.77 1.42 3.31
C GLY A 56 19.19 1.81 4.74
N ASP A 57 18.74 2.98 5.18
CA ASP A 57 19.00 3.52 6.53
C ASP A 57 17.87 3.21 7.53
N HIS A 58 16.90 2.37 7.15
CA HIS A 58 15.72 2.09 7.97
C HIS A 58 15.73 0.68 8.53
N ASN A 59 15.61 0.56 9.85
CA ASN A 59 15.31 -0.70 10.52
C ASN A 59 13.82 -1.01 10.41
N VAL A 60 13.51 -2.17 9.83
CA VAL A 60 12.17 -2.61 9.47
C VAL A 60 11.77 -3.83 10.31
N VAL A 61 10.57 -3.78 10.87
CA VAL A 61 9.89 -4.94 11.46
C VAL A 61 8.84 -5.47 10.49
N ILE A 62 8.98 -6.73 10.09
CA ILE A 62 8.11 -7.39 9.12
C ILE A 62 7.21 -8.39 9.87
N ALA A 63 5.91 -8.32 9.66
CA ALA A 63 4.95 -9.32 10.09
C ALA A 63 4.11 -9.82 8.92
N CYS A 64 3.72 -11.09 8.97
CA CYS A 64 2.79 -11.68 8.02
C CYS A 64 1.48 -12.03 8.74
N LEU A 65 0.34 -11.85 8.06
CA LEU A 65 -0.94 -12.30 8.57
C LEU A 65 -0.92 -13.82 8.78
N PRO A 66 -1.61 -14.36 9.81
CA PRO A 66 -1.73 -15.79 9.98
C PRO A 66 -2.43 -16.43 8.77
N ALA A 67 -1.84 -17.50 8.24
CA ALA A 67 -2.27 -18.15 6.99
C ALA A 67 -3.76 -18.58 6.99
N ALA A 68 -4.33 -18.90 8.15
CA ALA A 68 -5.71 -19.36 8.29
C ALA A 68 -6.74 -18.21 8.44
N THR A 69 -6.31 -16.96 8.66
CA THR A 69 -7.20 -15.86 9.05
C THR A 69 -6.89 -14.57 8.29
N THR A 70 -6.70 -14.63 6.98
CA THR A 70 -6.41 -13.42 6.18
C THR A 70 -7.59 -12.44 6.19
N GLY A 71 -7.29 -11.16 5.90
CA GLY A 71 -8.30 -10.11 5.73
C GLY A 71 -8.15 -8.91 6.67
N LYS A 72 -9.10 -7.97 6.56
CA LYS A 72 -9.05 -6.64 7.19
C LYS A 72 -8.85 -6.68 8.71
N VAL A 73 -9.60 -7.55 9.40
CA VAL A 73 -9.54 -7.68 10.87
C VAL A 73 -8.17 -8.21 11.30
N SER A 74 -7.65 -9.22 10.62
CA SER A 74 -6.33 -9.77 10.93
C SER A 74 -5.22 -8.77 10.65
N ALA A 75 -5.29 -8.01 9.55
CA ALA A 75 -4.34 -6.94 9.27
C ALA A 75 -4.34 -5.89 10.40
N ALA A 76 -5.51 -5.49 10.89
CA ALA A 76 -5.63 -4.54 11.98
C ALA A 76 -5.06 -5.09 13.30
N THR A 77 -5.31 -6.36 13.62
CA THR A 77 -4.73 -7.02 14.80
C THR A 77 -3.21 -7.09 14.71
N VAL A 78 -2.66 -7.56 13.58
CA VAL A 78 -1.21 -7.62 13.36
C VAL A 78 -0.59 -6.24 13.52
N ALA A 79 -1.17 -5.21 12.91
CA ALA A 79 -0.67 -3.84 13.02
C ALA A 79 -0.72 -3.32 14.47
N LYS A 80 -1.84 -3.55 15.18
CA LYS A 80 -2.03 -3.13 16.58
C LYS A 80 -1.01 -3.80 17.50
N ASP A 81 -0.76 -5.09 17.31
CA ASP A 81 0.16 -5.83 18.16
C ASP A 81 1.63 -5.49 17.85
N MET A 82 1.96 -5.25 16.57
CA MET A 82 3.27 -4.73 16.17
C MET A 82 3.60 -3.40 16.85
N ILE A 83 2.70 -2.42 16.85
CA ILE A 83 2.98 -1.11 17.47
C ILE A 83 3.06 -1.20 19.00
N ARG A 84 2.44 -2.20 19.63
CA ARG A 84 2.60 -2.47 21.07
C ARG A 84 3.97 -3.06 21.36
N SER A 85 4.42 -4.00 20.54
CA SER A 85 5.69 -4.69 20.74
C SER A 85 6.92 -3.87 20.32
N PHE A 86 6.77 -2.99 19.33
CA PHE A 86 7.80 -2.13 18.76
C PHE A 86 7.39 -0.65 18.88
N PRO A 87 7.60 -0.03 20.06
CA PRO A 87 7.04 1.28 20.37
C PRO A 87 7.64 2.44 19.56
N ALA A 88 8.78 2.23 18.90
CA ALA A 88 9.42 3.22 18.06
C ALA A 88 8.92 3.21 16.61
N VAL A 89 8.03 2.28 16.22
CA VAL A 89 7.43 2.25 14.89
C VAL A 89 6.61 3.52 14.65
N ARG A 90 6.98 4.28 13.62
CA ARG A 90 6.39 5.58 13.30
C ARG A 90 5.27 5.48 12.27
N PHE A 91 5.35 4.49 11.39
CA PHE A 91 4.35 4.17 10.38
C PHE A 91 4.50 2.71 9.93
N GLY A 92 3.41 2.13 9.45
CA GLY A 92 3.37 0.80 8.86
C GLY A 92 2.99 0.86 7.38
N LEU A 93 3.59 -0.02 6.58
CA LEU A 93 3.25 -0.24 5.18
C LEU A 93 2.53 -1.58 5.04
N MET A 94 1.37 -1.59 4.40
CA MET A 94 0.75 -2.83 3.91
C MET A 94 1.26 -3.07 2.50
N VAL A 95 2.03 -4.14 2.30
CA VAL A 95 2.65 -4.45 1.01
C VAL A 95 2.29 -5.87 0.62
N GLY A 96 1.74 -6.02 -0.56
CA GLY A 96 1.29 -7.30 -1.08
C GLY A 96 0.82 -7.21 -2.53
N ILE A 97 0.43 -8.35 -3.08
CA ILE A 97 -0.14 -8.41 -4.43
C ILE A 97 -1.59 -7.92 -4.43
N GLY A 98 -1.99 -7.28 -5.51
CA GLY A 98 -3.34 -6.77 -5.70
C GLY A 98 -3.88 -7.09 -7.09
N GLY A 99 -5.20 -7.12 -7.22
CA GLY A 99 -5.86 -7.13 -8.52
C GLY A 99 -5.95 -5.72 -9.10
N GLY A 100 -5.67 -5.56 -10.39
CA GLY A 100 -5.86 -4.32 -11.13
C GLY A 100 -7.14 -4.35 -11.95
N ALA A 101 -7.85 -3.23 -12.01
CA ALA A 101 -8.97 -3.01 -12.94
C ALA A 101 -8.46 -2.12 -14.08
N PRO A 102 -7.97 -2.69 -15.20
CA PRO A 102 -7.52 -1.90 -16.34
C PRO A 102 -8.68 -1.10 -16.92
N TYR A 103 -8.36 0.06 -17.48
CA TYR A 103 -9.35 0.86 -18.16
C TYR A 103 -9.44 0.41 -19.62
N TYR A 104 -10.54 -0.25 -19.96
CA TYR A 104 -10.93 -0.45 -21.36
C TYR A 104 -11.89 0.68 -21.72
N GLY A 105 -11.44 1.64 -22.52
CA GLY A 105 -12.24 2.79 -22.92
C GLY A 105 -13.64 2.38 -23.38
N ALA A 106 -14.62 3.25 -23.08
CA ALA A 106 -15.96 3.11 -23.61
C ALA A 106 -15.85 2.84 -25.11
N CYS A 107 -16.34 1.67 -25.54
CA CYS A 107 -16.46 1.34 -26.95
C CYS A 107 -17.17 2.51 -27.62
N GLU A 108 -16.62 3.07 -28.70
CA GLU A 108 -17.28 4.06 -29.54
C GLU A 108 -18.56 3.44 -30.16
N ILE A 109 -19.62 3.33 -29.37
CA ILE A 109 -20.97 2.99 -29.82
C ILE A 109 -21.88 4.16 -29.46
N ILE A 110 -21.44 5.40 -29.68
CA ILE A 110 -22.35 6.55 -29.76
C ILE A 110 -21.85 7.55 -30.81
N SER A 111 -21.65 7.10 -32.05
CA SER A 111 -21.67 7.99 -33.23
C SER A 111 -23.02 7.94 -33.97
N SER A 112 -24.09 7.51 -33.29
CA SER A 112 -25.45 7.60 -33.84
C SER A 112 -26.52 7.79 -32.76
N ARG A 113 -26.46 8.91 -32.03
CA ARG A 113 -27.68 9.51 -31.46
C ARG A 113 -27.47 10.97 -31.12
N SER A 114 -27.67 11.81 -32.13
CA SER A 114 -28.03 13.21 -31.95
C SER A 114 -29.35 13.25 -31.15
N VAL A 115 -29.30 13.73 -29.92
CA VAL A 115 -30.49 14.26 -29.25
C VAL A 115 -30.11 15.65 -28.76
N GLU A 116 -30.79 16.62 -29.34
CA GLU A 116 -30.72 18.04 -29.05
C GLU A 116 -31.26 18.34 -27.65
N GLY A 117 -30.56 19.24 -26.94
CA GLY A 117 -31.12 20.28 -26.08
C GLY A 117 -31.78 19.87 -24.75
N GLN A 118 -31.12 20.20 -23.64
CA GLN A 118 -31.73 20.98 -22.56
C GLN A 118 -30.65 21.58 -21.64
N GLU A 119 -30.85 22.86 -21.30
CA GLU A 119 -30.01 23.74 -20.49
C GLU A 119 -30.08 23.32 -19.01
N GLU A 120 -28.93 23.14 -18.34
CA GLU A 120 -28.82 23.09 -16.88
C GLU A 120 -27.63 23.94 -16.39
N ASP A 121 -27.77 24.47 -15.17
CA ASP A 121 -27.12 25.62 -14.53
C ASP A 121 -25.57 25.78 -14.63
N PRO A 122 -25.03 27.03 -14.63
CA PRO A 122 -23.60 27.30 -14.84
C PRO A 122 -22.74 27.44 -13.56
N GLU A 123 -23.07 26.78 -12.45
CA GLU A 123 -22.23 26.82 -11.23
C GLU A 123 -22.07 25.43 -10.59
N ASP A 124 -21.31 24.54 -11.25
CA ASP A 124 -20.48 23.47 -10.63
C ASP A 124 -19.75 22.65 -11.73
N SER A 125 -19.16 23.32 -12.73
CA SER A 125 -18.28 22.66 -13.69
C SER A 125 -16.88 22.48 -13.08
N ASP A 126 -16.62 21.30 -12.51
CA ASP A 126 -15.25 20.79 -12.45
C ASP A 126 -14.82 20.56 -13.91
N ASP A 127 -14.26 21.59 -14.53
CA ASP A 127 -13.69 21.59 -15.89
C ASP A 127 -12.41 20.75 -15.95
N SER A 128 -12.44 19.52 -15.42
CA SER A 128 -11.50 18.50 -15.85
C SER A 128 -11.96 18.01 -17.21
N GLU A 129 -11.55 18.70 -18.26
CA GLU A 129 -11.62 18.25 -19.64
C GLU A 129 -11.23 16.76 -19.68
N TYR A 130 -12.17 15.89 -20.06
CA TYR A 130 -11.93 14.45 -20.16
C TYR A 130 -10.86 14.26 -21.23
N ASN A 131 -9.61 14.14 -20.78
CA ASN A 131 -8.48 13.86 -21.64
C ASN A 131 -8.28 12.34 -21.72
N PRO A 132 -8.73 11.68 -22.82
CA PRO A 132 -8.53 10.25 -23.01
C PRO A 132 -7.05 9.85 -23.10
N GLU A 133 -6.12 10.80 -23.27
CA GLU A 133 -4.67 10.51 -23.25
C GLU A 133 -4.09 10.40 -21.83
N ASN A 134 -4.86 10.75 -20.78
CA ASN A 134 -4.42 10.67 -19.38
C ASN A 134 -5.20 9.61 -18.57
N ILE A 135 -5.62 8.54 -19.25
CA ILE A 135 -6.15 7.37 -18.56
C ILE A 135 -4.94 6.59 -18.00
N GLN A 136 -4.78 6.65 -16.67
CA GLN A 136 -3.82 5.79 -15.97
C GLN A 136 -4.32 4.35 -15.98
N ASP A 137 -3.90 3.63 -17.01
CA ASP A 137 -4.23 2.22 -17.18
C ASP A 137 -3.29 1.35 -16.34
N ILE A 138 -3.86 0.39 -15.60
CA ILE A 138 -3.12 -0.52 -14.72
C ILE A 138 -2.82 -1.81 -15.49
N ARG A 139 -1.55 -2.17 -15.57
CA ARG A 139 -1.07 -3.39 -16.23
C ARG A 139 -0.48 -4.38 -15.22
N LEU A 140 -0.39 -5.64 -15.65
CA LEU A 140 0.25 -6.69 -14.86
C LEU A 140 1.73 -6.36 -14.67
N GLY A 141 2.19 -6.35 -13.42
CA GLY A 141 3.56 -6.01 -13.05
C GLY A 141 3.73 -4.58 -12.56
N ASP A 142 2.70 -3.74 -12.68
CA ASP A 142 2.73 -2.38 -12.13
C ASP A 142 2.80 -2.40 -10.61
N VAL A 143 3.65 -1.53 -10.06
CA VAL A 143 3.74 -1.28 -8.62
C VAL A 143 2.98 -0.01 -8.32
N VAL A 144 1.84 -0.15 -7.65
CA VAL A 144 0.97 0.97 -7.28
C VAL A 144 1.23 1.38 -5.84
N ILE A 145 1.34 2.68 -5.61
CA ILE A 145 1.49 3.28 -4.28
C ILE A 145 0.23 4.11 -4.00
N SER A 146 -0.39 3.88 -2.85
CA SER A 146 -1.61 4.61 -2.49
C SER A 146 -1.30 6.10 -2.25
N LEU A 147 -1.92 6.98 -3.04
CA LEU A 147 -1.71 8.42 -2.97
C LEU A 147 -2.89 9.10 -2.26
N HIS A 148 -2.64 9.75 -1.13
CA HIS A 148 -3.64 10.60 -0.47
C HIS A 148 -3.46 12.04 -0.93
N SER A 149 -4.52 12.66 -1.46
CA SER A 149 -4.53 14.06 -1.90
C SER A 149 -5.58 14.89 -1.16
N LYS A 150 -5.76 16.16 -1.52
CA LYS A 150 -6.84 16.99 -0.97
C LYS A 150 -8.23 16.51 -1.41
N THR A 151 -8.31 15.88 -2.57
CA THR A 151 -9.57 15.52 -3.24
C THR A 151 -9.80 14.02 -3.29
N SER A 152 -8.80 13.20 -2.96
CA SER A 152 -8.87 11.74 -3.02
C SER A 152 -8.26 11.06 -1.79
N ASP A 153 -8.99 10.06 -1.30
CA ASP A 153 -8.47 9.14 -0.29
C ASP A 153 -7.59 8.08 -0.94
N ALA A 154 -6.51 7.71 -0.25
CA ALA A 154 -5.56 6.72 -0.75
C ALA A 154 -6.12 5.30 -0.75
N VAL A 155 -6.92 4.95 0.26
CA VAL A 155 -7.51 3.63 0.41
C VAL A 155 -8.95 3.76 0.89
N VAL A 156 -9.85 3.18 0.10
CA VAL A 156 -11.30 3.18 0.36
C VAL A 156 -11.77 1.74 0.44
N GLN A 157 -12.53 1.43 1.47
CA GLN A 157 -13.18 0.14 1.63
C GLN A 157 -14.44 0.09 0.76
N TYR A 158 -14.37 -0.63 -0.37
CA TYR A 158 -15.45 -0.68 -1.35
C TYR A 158 -16.65 -1.54 -0.91
N ASP A 159 -16.45 -2.49 0.00
CA ASP A 159 -17.49 -3.40 0.51
C ASP A 159 -18.20 -2.86 1.77
N PHE A 160 -17.92 -1.62 2.17
CA PHE A 160 -18.53 -0.98 3.32
C PHE A 160 -19.51 0.11 2.90
N GLY A 161 -20.74 0.02 3.40
CA GLY A 161 -21.78 1.00 3.11
C GLY A 161 -23.07 0.68 3.83
N LYS A 162 -24.05 1.53 3.61
CA LYS A 162 -25.38 1.39 4.19
C LYS A 162 -26.37 1.19 3.05
N SER A 163 -27.19 0.16 3.18
CA SER A 163 -28.41 0.05 2.38
C SER A 163 -29.55 0.66 3.19
N LEU A 164 -30.24 1.64 2.60
CA LEU A 164 -31.51 2.15 3.12
C LEU A 164 -32.62 1.32 2.45
N GLN A 165 -33.70 1.00 3.18
CA GLN A 165 -34.83 0.23 2.63
C GLN A 165 -35.33 0.83 1.31
N GLU A 166 -35.42 -0.01 0.28
CA GLU A 166 -35.82 0.33 -1.10
C GLU A 166 -34.94 1.37 -1.82
N LYS A 167 -33.72 1.63 -1.34
CA LYS A 167 -32.75 2.52 -1.99
C LYS A 167 -31.46 1.82 -2.37
N GLU A 168 -30.74 2.45 -3.30
CA GLU A 168 -29.42 2.03 -3.76
C GLU A 168 -28.40 1.99 -2.61
N PHE A 169 -27.40 1.12 -2.74
CA PHE A 169 -26.32 0.99 -1.77
C PHE A 169 -25.49 2.28 -1.70
N ILE A 170 -25.55 2.97 -0.57
CA ILE A 170 -24.76 4.19 -0.35
C ILE A 170 -23.45 3.79 0.31
N ARG A 171 -22.35 3.94 -0.42
CA ARG A 171 -21.00 3.88 0.17
C ARG A 171 -20.89 4.94 1.26
N SER A 172 -20.92 4.51 2.52
CA SER A 172 -21.01 5.36 3.71
C SER A 172 -19.92 4.96 4.70
N GLY A 173 -18.89 5.79 4.86
CA GLY A 173 -17.73 5.46 5.69
C GLY A 173 -16.78 4.44 5.03
N GLY A 174 -15.66 4.13 5.69
CA GLY A 174 -14.67 3.16 5.18
C GLY A 174 -13.41 3.76 4.54
N LYS A 175 -12.97 4.93 5.00
CA LYS A 175 -11.70 5.54 4.59
C LYS A 175 -10.63 5.24 5.64
N LEU A 176 -9.43 4.87 5.21
CA LEU A 176 -8.29 4.74 6.12
C LEU A 176 -7.68 6.12 6.44
N ASN A 177 -6.95 6.19 7.55
CA ASN A 177 -6.29 7.41 7.98
C ASN A 177 -5.31 7.93 6.91
N LYS A 178 -5.22 9.25 6.80
CA LYS A 178 -4.18 9.92 6.01
C LYS A 178 -2.79 9.47 6.49
N PRO A 179 -1.88 9.06 5.58
CA PRO A 179 -0.50 8.75 5.95
C PRO A 179 0.21 9.94 6.61
N PRO A 180 1.14 9.72 7.55
CA PRO A 180 1.94 10.78 8.14
C PRO A 180 2.69 11.61 7.08
N ASN A 181 2.97 12.88 7.36
CA ASN A 181 3.63 13.79 6.41
C ASN A 181 4.98 13.26 5.90
N ILE A 182 5.74 12.53 6.72
CA ILE A 182 7.00 11.91 6.30
C ILE A 182 6.81 10.93 5.13
N VAL A 183 5.72 10.16 5.14
CA VAL A 183 5.38 9.22 4.07
C VAL A 183 4.93 9.98 2.83
N LEU A 184 4.11 11.03 3.00
CA LEU A 184 3.66 11.85 1.87
C LEU A 184 4.81 12.56 1.17
N SER A 185 5.76 13.11 1.94
CA SER A 185 6.98 13.71 1.40
C SER A 185 7.86 12.68 0.69
N ALA A 186 8.01 11.47 1.25
CA ALA A 186 8.76 10.40 0.60
C ALA A 186 8.13 9.99 -0.74
N VAL A 187 6.80 9.90 -0.81
CA VAL A 187 6.07 9.63 -2.05
C VAL A 187 6.27 10.75 -3.08
N SER A 188 6.24 12.02 -2.67
CA SER A 188 6.54 13.13 -3.59
C SER A 188 7.96 13.05 -4.15
N HIS A 189 8.94 12.71 -3.31
CA HIS A 189 10.33 12.53 -3.75
C HIS A 189 10.48 11.34 -4.70
N LEU A 190 9.85 10.21 -4.38
CA LEU A 190 9.84 9.01 -5.22
C LEU A 190 9.22 9.29 -6.59
N LYS A 191 8.12 10.06 -6.64
CA LYS A 191 7.48 10.47 -7.90
C LYS A 191 8.44 11.31 -8.75
N ALA A 192 9.08 12.33 -8.17
CA ALA A 192 10.03 13.17 -8.88
C ALA A 192 11.25 12.38 -9.41
N GLN A 193 11.76 11.45 -8.61
CA GLN A 193 12.86 10.58 -9.03
C GLN A 193 12.42 9.64 -10.16
N HIS A 194 11.20 9.10 -10.09
CA HIS A 194 10.66 8.24 -11.14
C HIS A 194 10.48 8.98 -12.47
N GLU A 195 10.03 10.23 -12.44
CA GLU A 195 9.93 11.09 -13.64
C GLU A 195 11.31 11.40 -14.24
N LEU A 196 12.35 11.52 -13.40
CA LEU A 196 13.70 11.84 -13.84
C LEU A 196 14.48 10.62 -14.37
N GLU A 197 14.45 9.51 -13.63
CA GLU A 197 15.32 8.34 -13.85
C GLU A 197 14.57 7.07 -14.27
N GLY A 198 13.24 7.07 -14.20
CA GLY A 198 12.43 5.85 -14.34
C GLY A 198 12.45 4.98 -13.08
N HIS A 199 12.09 3.70 -13.21
CA HIS A 199 12.09 2.74 -12.11
C HIS A 199 13.31 1.81 -12.15
N LYS A 200 13.77 1.34 -10.99
CA LYS A 200 14.93 0.40 -10.87
C LYS A 200 14.51 -1.05 -10.64
N ILE A 201 13.25 -1.39 -10.92
CA ILE A 201 12.65 -2.71 -10.64
C ILE A 201 13.49 -3.84 -11.25
N CYS A 202 13.87 -3.75 -12.53
CA CYS A 202 14.64 -4.79 -13.21
C CYS A 202 16.01 -5.05 -12.56
N GLU A 203 16.68 -4.00 -12.12
CA GLU A 203 17.97 -4.08 -11.42
C GLU A 203 17.80 -4.73 -10.06
N THR A 204 16.79 -4.31 -9.29
CA THR A 204 16.45 -4.89 -8.00
C THR A 204 16.13 -6.39 -8.13
N LEU A 205 15.27 -6.77 -9.09
CA LEU A 205 14.93 -8.17 -9.33
C LEU A 205 16.13 -9.01 -9.72
N SER A 206 17.01 -8.47 -10.57
CA SER A 206 18.25 -9.17 -10.97
C SER A 206 19.18 -9.38 -9.77
N SER A 207 19.32 -8.36 -8.91
CA SER A 207 20.11 -8.47 -7.68
C SER A 207 19.51 -9.49 -6.71
N LEU A 208 18.18 -9.54 -6.56
CA LEU A 208 17.51 -10.51 -5.70
C LEU A 208 17.68 -11.95 -6.20
N ALA A 209 17.47 -12.19 -7.49
CA ALA A 209 17.61 -13.52 -8.08
C ALA A 209 19.04 -14.07 -7.94
N SER A 210 20.06 -13.21 -7.95
CA SER A 210 21.45 -13.62 -7.71
C SER A 210 21.77 -13.87 -6.24
N LYS A 211 21.16 -13.12 -5.30
CA LYS A 211 21.33 -13.32 -3.85
C LYS A 211 20.56 -14.54 -3.32
N HIS A 212 19.45 -14.88 -3.94
CA HIS A 212 18.53 -15.94 -3.52
C HIS A 212 18.16 -16.84 -4.71
N PRO A 213 19.05 -17.75 -5.11
CA PRO A 213 18.83 -18.67 -6.23
C PRO A 213 17.80 -19.75 -5.94
#